data_AF-A0A963LQE0-F1
#
_entry.id   AF-A0A963LQE0-F1
#
_cell.length_a   1.000
_cell.length_b   1.000
_cell.length_c   1.000
_cell.angle_alpha   90.00
_cell.angle_beta   90.00
_cell.angle_gamma   90.00
#
_symmetry.space_group_name_H-M   'P 1'
#
loop_
_entity.id
_entity.type
_entity.pdbx_description
1 polymer ?
#
loop_
_entity_poly.entity_id
_entity_poly.type
_entity_poly.pdbx_seq_one_letter_code
_entity_poly.pdbx_strand_id
1 'polypeptide(L)'
;MSLRPSVVAEAIGTALLLATVVDSGIMGERLAGGNVAIALLANTLATGAVLVALIATFGPTSGAHFNPLVTLAERALGRCRWRKARLYLAAQVLGAVAGVIAAQLIGALLAVVLFRWAHGPIPDTEARPRDNNSDPMTIRHG
;
A
#
# COMPACT_ATOMS: atom_id res chain seq x y z
N MET A 1 0.26 -17.57 24.53
CA MET A 1 -0.19 -16.95 23.25
C MET A 1 -0.30 -18.03 22.18
N SER A 2 -1.42 -18.06 21.45
CA SER A 2 -1.61 -19.00 20.34
C SER A 2 -0.70 -18.63 19.16
N LEU A 3 -0.06 -19.62 18.53
CA LEU A 3 0.93 -19.40 17.47
C LEU A 3 0.32 -18.75 16.21
N ARG A 4 -0.91 -19.12 15.85
CA ARG A 4 -1.59 -18.65 14.63
C ARG A 4 -1.89 -17.14 14.64
N PRO A 5 -2.63 -16.58 15.61
CA PRO A 5 -2.93 -15.14 15.65
C PRO A 5 -1.65 -14.31 15.81
N SER A 6 -0.66 -14.84 16.51
CA SER A 6 0.67 -14.23 16.68
C SER A 6 1.38 -14.03 15.32
N VAL A 7 1.35 -15.03 14.44
CA VAL A 7 1.97 -14.96 13.10
C VAL A 7 1.19 -14.03 12.17
N VAL A 8 -0.15 -14.07 12.23
CA VAL A 8 -1.01 -13.18 11.44
C VAL A 8 -0.80 -11.72 11.85
N ALA A 9 -0.71 -11.44 13.15
CA ALA A 9 -0.43 -10.11 13.66
C ALA A 9 0.92 -9.57 13.16
N GLU A 10 1.97 -10.40 13.11
CA GLU A 10 3.27 -10.00 12.54
C GLU A 10 3.18 -9.70 11.03
N ALA A 11 2.47 -10.53 10.27
CA ALA A 11 2.29 -10.29 8.83
C ALA A 11 1.53 -8.98 8.56
N ILE A 12 0.40 -8.79 9.24
CA ILE A 12 -0.45 -7.60 9.07
C ILE A 12 0.28 -6.36 9.59
N GLY A 13 0.91 -6.43 10.76
CA GLY A 13 1.62 -5.30 11.34
C GLY A 13 2.81 -4.87 10.49
N THR A 14 3.61 -5.81 9.95
CA THR A 14 4.67 -5.47 9.00
C THR A 14 4.11 -4.91 7.70
N ALA A 15 3.02 -5.47 7.16
CA ALA A 15 2.41 -4.92 5.95
C ALA A 15 1.94 -3.47 6.14
N LEU A 16 1.25 -3.17 7.24
CA LEU A 16 0.79 -1.82 7.55
C LEU A 16 1.96 -0.87 7.79
N LEU A 17 2.98 -1.30 8.53
CA LEU A 17 4.18 -0.51 8.78
C LEU A 17 4.84 -0.10 7.46
N LEU A 18 5.09 -1.06 6.56
CA LEU A 18 5.78 -0.80 5.30
C LEU A 18 4.91 -0.01 4.32
N ALA A 19 3.60 -0.25 4.28
CA ALA A 19 2.69 0.54 3.46
C ALA A 19 2.72 2.01 3.87
N THR A 20 2.62 2.31 5.18
CA THR A 20 2.67 3.68 5.69
C THR A 20 4.02 4.35 5.44
N VAL A 21 5.13 3.65 5.66
CA VAL A 21 6.49 4.21 5.45
C VAL A 21 6.70 4.59 3.98
N VAL A 22 6.32 3.72 3.05
CA VAL A 22 6.52 3.98 1.61
C VAL A 22 5.62 5.10 1.12
N ASP A 23 4.31 5.05 1.44
CA ASP A 23 3.37 6.09 1.00
C ASP A 23 3.69 7.46 1.59
N SER A 24 4.00 7.52 2.90
CA SER A 24 4.36 8.78 3.55
C SER A 24 5.68 9.35 3.04
N GLY A 25 6.64 8.51 2.65
CA GLY A 25 7.86 8.95 1.97
C GLY A 25 7.57 9.58 0.61
N ILE A 26 6.79 8.92 -0.25
CA ILE A 26 6.43 9.43 -1.58
C ILE A 26 5.62 10.73 -1.47
N MET A 27 4.63 10.77 -0.58
CA MET A 27 3.79 11.95 -0.38
C MET A 27 4.57 13.09 0.29
N GLY A 28 5.42 12.77 1.27
CA GLY A 28 6.28 13.73 1.96
C GLY A 28 7.19 14.46 0.98
N GLU A 29 7.83 13.74 0.06
CA GLU A 29 8.67 14.34 -0.98
C GLU A 29 7.87 15.28 -1.91
N ARG A 30 6.66 14.86 -2.31
CA ARG A 30 5.78 15.68 -3.17
C ARG A 30 5.32 16.96 -2.48
N LEU A 31 5.01 16.90 -1.19
CA LEU A 31 4.54 18.04 -0.40
C LEU A 31 5.67 18.97 0.02
N ALA A 32 6.88 18.45 0.20
CA ALA A 32 8.02 19.23 0.70
C ALA A 32 8.59 20.22 -0.32
N GLY A 33 8.21 20.14 -1.60
CA GLY A 33 8.61 21.11 -2.63
C GLY A 33 10.12 21.22 -2.81
N GLY A 34 10.87 20.13 -2.65
CA GLY A 34 12.33 20.07 -2.72
C GLY A 34 13.06 20.31 -1.38
N ASN A 35 12.35 20.58 -0.29
CA ASN A 35 12.95 20.65 1.04
C ASN A 35 13.09 19.26 1.67
N VAL A 36 14.27 18.65 1.48
CA VAL A 36 14.59 17.30 2.00
C VAL A 36 14.38 17.19 3.52
N ALA A 37 14.66 18.25 4.29
CA ALA A 37 14.50 18.21 5.74
C ALA A 37 13.03 18.02 6.15
N ILE A 38 12.10 18.69 5.46
CA ILE A 38 10.67 18.56 5.70
C ILE A 38 10.17 17.17 5.27
N ALA A 39 10.62 16.68 4.11
CA ALA A 39 10.25 15.34 3.63
C ALA A 39 10.67 14.24 4.62
N LEU A 40 11.91 14.30 5.11
CA LEU A 40 12.43 13.35 6.11
C LEU A 40 11.69 13.46 7.44
N LEU A 41 11.39 14.68 7.89
CA LEU A 41 10.64 14.91 9.12
C LEU A 41 9.23 14.30 9.04
N ALA A 42 8.51 14.57 7.95
CA ALA A 42 7.17 14.05 7.73
C ALA A 42 7.15 12.51 7.71
N ASN A 43 8.06 11.89 6.95
CA ASN A 43 8.18 10.43 6.89
C ASN A 43 8.54 9.82 8.25
N THR A 44 9.48 10.44 8.98
CA THR A 44 9.91 9.95 10.31
C THR A 44 8.76 10.02 11.33
N LEU A 45 7.99 11.10 11.34
CA LEU A 45 6.83 11.24 12.22
C LEU A 45 5.75 10.23 11.89
N ALA A 46 5.44 10.02 10.60
CA ALA A 46 4.48 9.01 10.17
C ALA A 46 4.92 7.59 10.58
N THR A 47 6.20 7.27 10.36
CA THR A 47 6.80 5.99 10.75
C THR A 47 6.73 5.76 12.26
N GLY A 48 7.09 6.76 13.06
CA GLY A 48 7.01 6.68 14.51
C GLY A 48 5.58 6.50 15.02
N ALA A 49 4.64 7.29 14.49
CA ALA A 49 3.24 7.24 14.89
C ALA A 49 2.59 5.88 14.58
N VAL A 50 2.79 5.35 13.36
CA VAL A 50 2.24 4.04 12.99
C VAL A 50 2.87 2.93 13.81
N LEU A 51 4.18 2.99 14.08
CA LEU A 51 4.85 1.97 14.89
C LEU A 51 4.30 1.95 16.32
N VAL A 52 4.09 3.10 16.95
CA VAL A 52 3.45 3.19 18.27
C VAL A 52 2.05 2.59 18.26
N ALA A 53 1.22 2.94 17.26
CA ALA A 53 -0.13 2.41 17.12
C ALA A 53 -0.14 0.88 16.93
N LEU A 54 0.77 0.36 16.11
CA LEU A 54 0.91 -1.08 15.87
C LEU A 54 1.40 -1.83 17.12
N ILE A 55 2.36 -1.29 17.85
CA ILE A 55 2.85 -1.88 19.11
C ILE A 55 1.72 -1.91 20.14
N ALA A 56 0.98 -0.82 20.31
CA ALA A 56 -0.15 -0.76 21.24
C ALA A 56 -1.24 -1.79 20.90
N THR A 57 -1.49 -2.00 19.60
CA THR A 57 -2.55 -2.89 19.10
C THR A 57 -2.14 -4.36 19.16
N PHE A 58 -0.96 -4.71 18.67
CA PHE A 58 -0.54 -6.09 18.45
C PHE A 58 0.50 -6.60 19.45
N GLY A 59 1.03 -5.72 20.31
CA GLY A 59 1.97 -6.09 21.39
C GLY A 59 1.43 -7.24 22.24
N PRO A 60 0.19 -7.17 22.76
CA PRO A 60 -0.42 -8.26 23.54
C PRO A 60 -0.62 -9.56 22.74
N THR A 61 -0.70 -9.49 21.41
CA THR A 61 -1.00 -10.63 20.53
C THR A 61 0.25 -11.34 20.00
N SER A 62 1.30 -10.59 19.68
CA SER A 62 2.50 -11.10 19.00
C SER A 62 3.82 -10.78 19.70
N GLY A 63 3.85 -9.74 20.54
CA GLY A 63 5.09 -9.09 20.96
C GLY A 63 5.51 -7.94 20.03
N ALA A 64 4.79 -7.72 18.92
CA ALA A 64 4.97 -6.61 17.98
C ALA A 64 6.42 -6.47 17.49
N HIS A 65 7.02 -7.55 16.99
CA HIS A 65 8.40 -7.50 16.51
C HIS A 65 8.49 -6.71 15.20
N PHE A 66 7.61 -7.03 14.25
CA PHE A 66 7.49 -6.47 12.90
C PHE A 66 8.78 -6.37 12.08
N ASN A 67 9.84 -7.01 12.57
CA ASN A 67 11.20 -6.85 12.10
C ASN A 67 11.96 -8.17 12.33
N PRO A 68 12.61 -8.70 11.28
CA PRO A 68 13.43 -9.91 11.39
C PRO A 68 14.55 -9.78 12.42
N LEU A 69 15.22 -8.62 12.51
CA LEU A 69 16.31 -8.38 13.45
C LEU A 69 15.81 -8.38 14.89
N VAL A 70 14.67 -7.75 15.18
CA VAL A 70 14.05 -7.78 16.52
C VAL A 70 13.69 -9.21 16.89
N THR A 71 13.15 -9.99 15.94
CA THR A 71 12.83 -11.40 16.17
C THR A 71 14.07 -12.26 16.46
N LEU A 72 15.16 -12.02 15.75
CA LEU A 72 16.42 -12.71 15.97
C LEU A 72 17.07 -12.30 17.30
N ALA A 73 16.99 -11.02 17.68
CA ALA A 73 17.47 -10.53 18.97
C ALA A 73 16.70 -11.17 20.14
N GLU A 74 15.36 -11.16 20.08
CA GLU A 74 14.51 -11.82 21.08
C GLU A 74 14.76 -13.33 21.15
N ARG A 75 15.11 -13.96 20.02
CA ARG A 75 15.55 -15.35 19.98
C ARG A 75 16.90 -15.55 20.67
N ALA A 76 17.88 -14.68 20.42
CA ALA A 76 19.22 -14.73 21.01
C ALA A 76 19.15 -14.53 22.54
N LEU A 77 18.22 -13.68 23.00
CA LEU A 77 17.93 -13.46 24.42
C LEU A 77 17.10 -14.57 25.07
N GLY A 78 16.75 -15.64 24.32
CA GLY A 78 15.99 -16.78 24.85
C GLY A 78 14.49 -16.54 25.05
N ARG A 79 13.98 -15.38 24.64
CA ARG A 79 12.58 -14.96 24.80
C ARG A 79 11.65 -15.47 23.69
N CYS A 80 12.21 -15.94 22.58
CA CYS A 80 11.46 -16.50 21.46
C CYS A 80 11.93 -17.91 21.09
N ARG A 81 10.98 -18.86 20.92
CA ARG A 81 11.28 -20.22 20.43
C ARG A 81 11.63 -20.20 18.94
N TRP A 82 12.59 -21.03 18.52
CA TRP A 82 13.06 -21.10 17.13
C TRP A 82 11.95 -21.39 16.09
N ARG A 83 10.97 -22.24 16.43
CA ARG A 83 9.80 -22.48 15.57
C ARG A 83 8.97 -21.20 15.36
N LYS A 84 8.75 -20.41 16.41
CA LYS A 84 8.01 -19.15 16.33
C LYS A 84 8.81 -18.11 15.54
N ALA A 85 10.12 -17.99 15.81
CA ALA A 85 11.00 -17.07 15.10
C ALA A 85 10.97 -17.29 13.58
N ARG A 86 11.14 -18.53 13.09
CA ARG A 86 11.12 -18.79 11.64
C ARG A 86 9.78 -18.42 10.97
N LEU A 87 8.66 -18.67 11.65
CA LEU A 87 7.34 -18.29 11.14
C LEU A 87 7.16 -16.77 11.12
N TYR A 88 7.69 -16.08 12.13
CA TYR A 88 7.70 -14.62 12.17
C TYR A 88 8.52 -14.02 11.04
N LEU A 89 9.72 -14.53 10.79
CA LEU A 89 10.56 -14.07 9.68
C LEU A 89 9.83 -14.21 8.34
N ALA A 90 9.22 -15.36 8.07
CA ALA A 90 8.44 -15.57 6.85
C ALA A 90 7.24 -14.62 6.75
N ALA A 91 6.49 -14.47 7.85
CA ALA A 91 5.34 -13.57 7.92
C ALA A 91 5.71 -12.10 7.70
N GLN A 92 6.82 -11.65 8.31
CA GLN A 92 7.32 -10.27 8.16
C GLN A 92 7.78 -10.00 6.74
N VAL A 93 8.49 -10.93 6.08
CA VAL A 93 8.91 -10.77 4.68
C VAL A 93 7.71 -10.71 3.74
N LEU A 94 6.76 -11.64 3.89
CA LEU A 94 5.54 -11.65 3.06
C LEU A 94 4.68 -10.41 3.32
N GLY A 95 4.55 -10.00 4.59
CA GLY A 95 3.86 -8.79 4.99
C GLY A 95 4.52 -7.55 4.39
N ALA A 96 5.85 -7.42 4.45
CA ALA A 96 6.58 -6.31 3.87
C ALA A 96 6.33 -6.19 2.37
N VAL A 97 6.45 -7.30 1.62
CA VAL A 97 6.19 -7.31 0.17
C VAL A 97 4.73 -6.90 -0.12
N ALA A 98 3.77 -7.49 0.59
CA ALA A 98 2.36 -7.16 0.42
C ALA A 98 2.06 -5.69 0.75
N GLY A 99 2.66 -5.15 1.81
CA GLY A 99 2.52 -3.75 2.23
C GLY A 99 3.02 -2.77 1.16
N VAL A 100 4.20 -3.02 0.60
CA VAL A 100 4.75 -2.18 -0.48
C VAL A 100 3.88 -2.24 -1.74
N ILE A 101 3.41 -3.42 -2.13
CA ILE A 101 2.48 -3.56 -3.26
C ILE A 101 1.18 -2.80 -2.98
N ALA A 102 0.62 -2.93 -1.78
CA ALA A 102 -0.61 -2.25 -1.40
C ALA A 102 -0.46 -0.72 -1.45
N ALA A 103 0.63 -0.17 -0.92
CA ALA A 103 0.95 1.26 -1.00
C ALA A 103 0.92 1.77 -2.45
N GLN A 104 1.65 1.10 -3.34
CA GLN A 104 1.71 1.46 -4.76
C GLN A 104 0.33 1.40 -5.43
N LEU A 105 -0.48 0.38 -5.13
CA LEU A 105 -1.82 0.24 -5.68
C LEU A 105 -2.78 1.31 -5.16
N ILE A 106 -2.72 1.63 -3.85
CA ILE A 106 -3.56 2.65 -3.23
C ILE A 106 -3.22 4.02 -3.83
N GLY A 107 -1.93 4.37 -3.92
CA GLY A 107 -1.48 5.61 -4.52
C GLY A 107 -1.90 5.74 -5.99
N ALA A 108 -1.74 4.66 -6.78
CA ALA A 108 -2.16 4.63 -8.18
C ALA A 108 -3.68 4.75 -8.34
N LEU A 109 -4.45 4.01 -7.54
CA LEU A 109 -5.91 4.05 -7.58
C LEU A 109 -6.43 5.44 -7.21
N LEU A 110 -5.87 6.05 -6.16
CA LEU A 110 -6.24 7.40 -5.76
C LEU A 110 -5.97 8.40 -6.87
N ALA A 111 -4.82 8.32 -7.54
CA ALA A 111 -4.50 9.19 -8.66
C ALA A 111 -5.52 9.05 -9.80
N VAL A 112 -5.89 7.81 -10.17
CA VAL A 112 -6.90 7.55 -11.21
C VAL A 112 -8.27 8.09 -10.82
N VAL A 113 -8.70 7.86 -9.57
CA VAL A 113 -9.99 8.34 -9.06
C VAL A 113 -10.04 9.87 -9.08
N LEU A 114 -8.99 10.54 -8.59
CA LEU A 114 -8.91 12.00 -8.58
C LEU A 114 -8.87 12.58 -10.00
N PHE A 115 -8.10 11.96 -10.90
CA PHE A 115 -8.05 12.36 -12.30
C PHE A 115 -9.42 12.28 -12.97
N ARG A 116 -10.15 11.18 -12.74
CA ARG A 116 -11.50 10.97 -13.28
C ARG A 116 -12.51 11.96 -12.71
N TRP A 117 -12.41 12.27 -11.42
CA TRP A 117 -13.27 13.29 -10.80
C TRP A 117 -13.01 14.69 -11.39
N ALA A 118 -11.74 15.02 -11.66
CA ALA A 118 -11.36 16.32 -12.18
C ALA A 118 -11.73 16.54 -13.67
N HIS A 119 -11.69 15.50 -14.51
CA HIS A 119 -11.90 15.62 -15.96
C HIS A 119 -13.26 15.10 -16.46
N GLY A 120 -14.09 14.54 -15.58
CA GLY A 120 -15.36 13.92 -15.95
C GLY A 120 -15.21 12.55 -16.64
N PRO A 121 -16.32 11.88 -17.01
CA PRO A 121 -16.27 10.63 -17.76
C PRO A 121 -15.61 10.84 -19.12
N ILE A 122 -14.78 9.87 -19.56
CA ILE A 122 -14.22 9.89 -20.92
C ILE A 122 -15.38 9.90 -21.91
N PRO A 123 -15.47 10.86 -22.83
CA PRO A 123 -16.55 10.92 -23.81
C PRO A 123 -16.62 9.61 -24.60
N ASP A 124 -17.80 9.01 -24.65
CA ASP A 124 -18.05 7.78 -25.38
C ASP A 124 -17.62 7.98 -26.84
N THR A 125 -16.72 7.12 -27.32
CA THR A 125 -16.20 7.19 -28.70
C THR A 125 -17.26 6.81 -29.75
N GLU A 126 -18.52 6.62 -29.34
CA GLU A 126 -19.65 6.20 -30.18
C GLU A 126 -20.37 7.35 -30.91
N ALA A 127 -19.95 8.60 -30.74
CA ALA A 127 -20.34 9.68 -31.64
C ALA A 127 -19.52 9.65 -32.95
N ARG A 128 -19.30 8.47 -33.56
CA ARG A 128 -19.04 8.44 -35.01
C ARG A 128 -20.35 8.84 -35.67
N PRO A 129 -20.42 9.94 -36.44
CA PRO A 129 -21.61 10.26 -37.20
C PRO A 129 -21.98 9.02 -38.02
N ARG A 130 -23.20 8.50 -37.86
CA ARG A 130 -23.73 7.49 -38.79
C ARG A 130 -23.64 8.13 -40.17
N ASP A 131 -22.80 7.56 -41.02
CA ASP A 131 -22.62 7.95 -42.40
C ASP A 131 -23.92 7.65 -43.14
N ASN A 132 -24.82 8.63 -43.17
CA ASN A 132 -26.07 8.64 -43.93
C ASN A 132 -25.82 8.68 -45.46
N ASN A 133 -24.76 8.06 -45.94
CA ASN A 133 -24.38 7.99 -47.35
C ASN A 133 -24.33 6.55 -47.86
N SER A 134 -24.90 5.60 -47.12
CA SER A 134 -25.13 4.23 -47.61
C SER A 134 -26.47 4.05 -48.31
N ASP A 135 -27.21 5.13 -48.61
CA ASP A 135 -28.41 5.05 -49.45
C ASP A 135 -28.01 4.88 -50.92
N PRO A 136 -28.29 3.72 -51.54
CA PRO A 136 -27.95 3.50 -52.94
C PRO A 136 -28.82 4.39 -53.84
N MET A 137 -28.13 5.21 -54.65
CA MET A 137 -28.60 5.93 -55.84
C MET A 137 -30.01 5.54 -56.30
N THR A 138 -31.01 6.31 -55.88
CA THR A 138 -32.32 6.30 -56.53
C THR A 138 -32.19 7.00 -57.87
N ILE A 139 -31.97 6.20 -58.92
CA ILE A 139 -32.15 6.60 -60.33
C ILE A 139 -33.60 7.08 -60.49
N ARG A 140 -33.82 8.36 -60.77
CA ARG A 140 -35.08 8.83 -61.36
C ARG A 140 -34.82 9.55 -62.68
N HIS A 141 -35.32 8.89 -63.73
CA HIS A 141 -35.50 9.40 -65.08
C HIS A 141 -36.34 10.67 -65.11
N GLY A 142 -35.98 11.56 -66.02
CA GLY A 142 -36.73 12.76 -66.42
C GLY A 142 -36.00 13.47 -67.54
#